data_AF-A0A2N5RK30-F1
#
_entry.id   AF-A0A2N5RK30-F1
#
_cell.length_a   1.000
_cell.length_b   1.000
_cell.length_c   1.000
_cell.angle_alpha   90.00
_cell.angle_beta   90.00
_cell.angle_gamma   90.00
#
_symmetry.space_group_name_H-M   'P 1'
#
loop_
_entity.id
_entity.type
_entity.pdbx_description
1 polymer ?
#
loop_
_entity_poly.entity_id
_entity_poly.type
_entity_poly.pdbx_seq_one_letter_code
_entity_poly.pdbx_strand_id
1 'polypeptide(L)'
;MEKLNIYPYKKRKIKVTTFVVLLVVMLLPPISFNIYFRYVKEQMIESLENEYSDILRAYSVDLSIDSFRNLEEVSRIENTLVSQIKELDSKTNSLNAYLGKRKTWEDFSRVLLNIFQEKKRTLSYLSFSKEGAVVEFYEVSKESQTSLFPELPEKAKFELEFEEKLPEGYFLRKYKIEYEVAGK
;
A
#
# COMPACT_ATOMS: atom_id res chain seq x y z
N MET A 1 12.56 40.39 -21.40
CA MET A 1 12.96 39.30 -20.50
C MET A 1 13.90 39.87 -19.44
N GLU A 2 13.40 40.15 -18.24
CA GLU A 2 14.21 40.68 -17.14
C GLU A 2 15.01 39.53 -16.50
N LYS A 3 16.34 39.60 -16.57
CA LYS A 3 17.25 38.60 -15.99
C LYS A 3 17.30 38.78 -14.48
N LEU A 4 16.93 37.73 -13.73
CA LEU A 4 17.10 37.69 -12.27
C LEU A 4 18.59 37.61 -11.93
N ASN A 5 19.17 38.74 -11.54
CA ASN A 5 20.58 38.82 -11.15
C ASN A 5 20.77 38.28 -9.73
N ILE A 6 21.35 37.08 -9.58
CA ILE A 6 21.55 36.36 -8.30
C ILE A 6 22.88 36.74 -7.63
N TYR A 7 23.25 38.02 -7.64
CA TYR A 7 24.45 38.49 -6.94
C TYR A 7 24.20 38.66 -5.42
N PRO A 8 25.14 38.27 -4.53
CA PRO A 8 24.89 38.17 -3.08
C PRO A 8 24.96 39.52 -2.31
N TYR A 9 25.49 40.58 -2.92
CA TYR A 9 25.91 41.79 -2.19
C TYR A 9 25.02 43.04 -2.38
N LYS A 10 23.86 42.92 -3.04
CA LYS A 10 22.95 44.06 -3.28
C LYS A 10 21.63 43.83 -2.54
N LYS A 11 21.35 44.62 -1.47
CA LYS A 11 20.07 44.58 -0.75
C LYS A 11 18.92 44.81 -1.74
N ARG A 12 18.17 43.76 -2.05
CA ARG A 12 17.01 43.82 -2.96
C ARG A 12 15.87 44.55 -2.25
N LYS A 13 15.45 45.71 -2.76
CA LYS A 13 14.18 46.34 -2.38
C LYS A 13 13.05 45.60 -3.13
N ILE A 14 12.44 44.61 -2.48
CA ILE A 14 11.24 43.95 -3.01
C ILE A 14 10.13 44.99 -3.00
N LYS A 15 9.48 45.24 -4.15
CA LYS A 15 8.31 46.12 -4.23
C LYS A 15 7.20 45.51 -3.36
N VAL A 16 6.54 46.34 -2.55
CA VAL A 16 5.47 45.90 -1.62
C VAL A 16 4.40 45.06 -2.33
N THR A 17 4.10 45.38 -3.59
CA THR A 17 3.17 44.62 -4.44
C THR A 17 3.62 43.17 -4.68
N THR A 18 4.91 42.94 -4.93
CA THR A 18 5.47 41.59 -5.11
C THR A 18 5.45 40.80 -3.80
N PHE A 19 5.63 41.45 -2.65
CA PHE A 19 5.53 40.81 -1.34
C PHE A 19 4.10 40.38 -1.01
N VAL A 20 3.10 41.23 -1.27
CA VAL A 20 1.68 40.91 -1.05
C VAL A 20 1.23 39.76 -1.94
N VAL A 21 1.62 39.74 -3.22
CA VAL A 21 1.31 38.62 -4.13
C VAL A 21 1.94 37.32 -3.62
N LEU A 22 3.20 37.35 -3.17
CA LEU A 22 3.87 36.16 -2.64
C LEU A 22 3.20 35.63 -1.37
N LEU A 23 2.72 36.54 -0.52
CA LEU A 23 2.04 36.20 0.73
C LEU A 23 0.67 35.57 0.47
N VAL A 24 -0.09 36.08 -0.50
CA VAL A 24 -1.37 35.48 -0.93
C VAL A 24 -1.13 34.09 -1.54
N VAL A 25 -0.09 33.93 -2.36
CA VAL A 25 0.29 32.61 -2.94
C VAL A 25 0.74 31.62 -1.87
N MET A 26 1.40 32.07 -0.80
CA MET A 26 1.78 31.21 0.34
C MET A 26 0.59 30.81 1.21
N LEU A 27 -0.42 31.67 1.35
CA LEU A 27 -1.60 31.40 2.18
C LEU A 27 -2.71 30.64 1.45
N LEU A 28 -2.74 30.67 0.11
CA LEU A 28 -3.72 29.94 -0.69
C LEU A 28 -3.74 28.42 -0.41
N PRO A 29 -2.61 27.68 -0.42
CA PRO A 29 -2.59 26.24 -0.16
C PRO A 29 -3.15 25.81 1.21
N PRO A 30 -2.75 26.42 2.36
CA PRO A 30 -3.30 26.00 3.65
C PRO A 30 -4.79 26.34 3.80
N ILE A 31 -5.26 27.43 3.18
CA ILE A 31 -6.69 27.80 3.24
C ILE A 31 -7.53 26.83 2.40
N SER A 32 -7.11 26.50 1.18
CA SER A 32 -7.82 25.54 0.33
C SER A 32 -7.82 24.14 0.92
N PHE A 33 -6.72 23.71 1.57
CA PHE A 33 -6.68 22.44 2.28
C PHE A 33 -7.66 22.39 3.46
N ASN A 34 -7.80 23.48 4.21
CA ASN A 34 -8.71 23.56 5.35
C ASN A 34 -10.19 23.54 4.92
N ILE A 35 -10.52 24.24 3.82
CA ILE A 35 -11.87 24.23 3.23
C ILE A 35 -12.21 22.83 2.71
N TYR A 36 -11.29 22.20 1.97
CA TYR A 36 -11.49 20.84 1.47
C TYR A 36 -11.68 19.84 2.62
N PHE A 37 -10.86 19.93 3.67
CA PHE A 37 -10.97 19.03 4.82
C PHE A 37 -12.29 19.20 5.57
N ARG A 38 -12.78 20.45 5.72
CA ARG A 38 -14.11 20.71 6.27
C ARG A 38 -15.21 20.09 5.41
N TYR A 39 -15.15 20.28 4.10
CA TYR A 39 -16.15 19.76 3.17
C TYR A 39 -16.20 18.23 3.18
N VAL A 40 -15.03 17.56 3.16
CA VAL A 40 -14.95 16.09 3.27
C VAL A 40 -15.52 15.61 4.60
N LYS A 41 -15.24 16.32 5.69
CA LYS A 41 -15.77 15.96 7.02
C LYS A 41 -17.30 16.10 7.07
N GLU A 42 -17.85 17.18 6.52
CA GLU A 42 -19.31 17.38 6.42
C GLU A 42 -19.97 16.28 5.58
N GLN A 43 -19.40 15.96 4.41
CA GLN A 43 -19.90 14.85 3.58
C GLN A 43 -19.84 13.49 4.29
N MET A 44 -18.77 13.22 5.04
CA MET A 44 -18.67 11.99 5.83
C MET A 44 -19.77 11.91 6.88
N ILE A 45 -20.03 13.00 7.62
CA ILE A 45 -21.07 13.06 8.65
C ILE A 45 -22.46 12.83 8.01
N GLU A 46 -22.75 13.52 6.91
CA GLU A 46 -24.03 13.38 6.19
C GLU A 46 -24.22 11.95 5.64
N SER A 47 -23.15 11.31 5.15
CA SER A 47 -23.21 9.91 4.72
C SER A 47 -23.48 8.97 5.90
N LEU A 48 -22.87 9.23 7.06
CA LEU A 48 -23.04 8.42 8.26
C LEU A 48 -24.46 8.53 8.80
N GLU A 49 -25.04 9.73 8.82
CA GLU A 49 -26.42 9.97 9.26
C GLU A 49 -27.43 9.27 8.34
N ASN A 50 -27.23 9.34 7.02
CA ASN A 50 -28.07 8.65 6.06
C ASN A 50 -27.98 7.12 6.21
N GLU A 51 -26.76 6.58 6.31
CA GLU A 51 -26.53 5.15 6.50
C GLU A 51 -27.15 4.66 7.82
N TYR A 52 -27.06 5.45 8.89
CA TYR A 52 -27.68 5.14 10.17
C TYR A 52 -29.21 5.17 10.11
N SER A 53 -29.80 6.12 9.37
CA SER A 53 -31.26 6.17 9.14
C SER A 53 -31.77 4.97 8.34
N ASP A 54 -31.01 4.52 7.34
CA ASP A 54 -31.38 3.37 6.53
C ASP A 54 -31.26 2.07 7.33
N ILE A 55 -30.23 1.95 8.17
CA ILE A 55 -30.09 0.88 9.16
C ILE A 55 -31.29 0.86 10.10
N LEU A 56 -31.65 1.99 10.71
CA LEU A 56 -32.79 2.08 11.63
C LEU A 56 -34.10 1.67 10.96
N ARG A 57 -34.33 2.05 9.70
CA ARG A 57 -35.50 1.63 8.91
C ARG A 57 -35.49 0.16 8.52
N ALA A 58 -34.32 -0.39 8.22
CA ALA A 58 -34.16 -1.81 7.86
C ALA A 58 -34.41 -2.75 9.06
N TYR A 59 -34.18 -2.28 10.29
CA TYR A 59 -34.37 -3.06 11.52
C TYR A 59 -35.58 -2.65 12.36
N SER A 60 -36.34 -1.61 11.97
CA SER A 60 -37.58 -1.25 12.65
C SER A 60 -38.69 -2.24 12.32
N VAL A 61 -39.32 -2.80 13.35
CA VAL A 61 -40.45 -3.74 13.22
C VAL A 61 -41.75 -2.99 13.49
N ASP A 62 -42.56 -2.77 12.46
CA ASP A 62 -43.92 -2.24 12.62
C ASP A 62 -44.90 -3.40 12.82
N LEU A 63 -45.29 -3.63 14.08
CA LEU A 63 -46.27 -4.65 14.44
C LEU A 63 -47.68 -4.07 14.38
N SER A 64 -48.55 -4.72 13.63
CA SER A 64 -49.97 -4.39 13.52
C SER A 64 -50.85 -5.44 14.22
N ILE A 65 -52.14 -5.14 14.41
CA ILE A 65 -53.12 -6.09 14.97
C ILE A 65 -53.40 -7.25 14.00
N ASP A 66 -53.08 -7.07 12.71
CA ASP A 66 -53.25 -8.07 11.66
C ASP A 66 -52.02 -9.01 11.61
N SER A 67 -52.25 -10.29 11.89
CA SER A 67 -51.21 -11.32 11.92
C SER A 67 -50.60 -11.59 10.55
N PHE A 68 -51.33 -11.35 9.45
CA PHE A 68 -50.82 -11.53 8.10
C PHE A 68 -49.76 -10.47 7.75
N ARG A 69 -50.01 -9.20 8.13
CA ARG A 69 -49.05 -8.10 7.99
C ARG A 69 -47.79 -8.31 8.83
N ASN A 70 -47.94 -8.88 10.03
CA ASN A 70 -46.79 -9.17 10.88
C ASN A 70 -45.90 -10.28 10.29
N LEU A 71 -46.49 -11.29 9.64
CA LEU A 71 -45.74 -12.36 8.95
C LEU A 71 -45.00 -11.83 7.73
N GLU A 72 -45.61 -10.91 6.97
CA GLU A 72 -44.97 -10.24 5.84
C GLU A 72 -43.77 -9.39 6.28
N GLU A 73 -43.91 -8.65 7.39
CA GLU A 73 -42.81 -7.89 7.99
C GLU A 73 -41.67 -8.76 8.51
N VAL A 74 -41.98 -9.89 9.17
CA VAL A 74 -40.96 -10.86 9.61
C VAL A 74 -40.22 -11.45 8.41
N SER A 75 -40.92 -11.79 7.32
CA SER A 75 -40.28 -12.29 6.10
C SER A 75 -39.40 -11.23 5.42
N ARG A 76 -39.82 -9.95 5.44
CA ARG A 76 -39.01 -8.83 4.94
C ARG A 76 -37.69 -8.69 5.72
N ILE A 77 -37.76 -8.76 7.04
CA ILE A 77 -36.58 -8.68 7.91
C ILE A 77 -35.68 -9.91 7.70
N GLU A 78 -36.26 -11.11 7.61
CA GLU A 78 -35.51 -12.35 7.34
C GLU A 78 -34.74 -12.28 6.01
N ASN A 79 -35.40 -11.83 4.94
CA ASN A 79 -34.76 -11.64 3.64
C ASN A 79 -33.63 -10.60 3.69
N THR A 80 -33.83 -9.52 4.45
CA THR A 80 -32.82 -8.47 4.65
C THR A 80 -31.59 -9.03 5.38
N LEU A 81 -31.81 -9.78 6.47
CA LEU A 81 -30.75 -10.45 7.22
C LEU A 81 -29.98 -11.47 6.39
N VAL A 82 -30.68 -12.30 5.60
CA VAL A 82 -30.05 -13.27 4.70
C VAL A 82 -29.20 -12.57 3.63
N SER A 83 -29.68 -11.46 3.08
CA SER A 83 -28.92 -10.66 2.12
C SER A 83 -27.64 -10.09 2.75
N GLN A 84 -27.74 -9.55 3.97
CA GLN A 84 -26.60 -9.01 4.70
C GLN A 84 -25.59 -10.10 5.09
N ILE A 85 -26.05 -11.30 5.49
CA ILE A 85 -25.18 -12.44 5.77
C ILE A 85 -24.36 -12.80 4.52
N LYS A 86 -25.00 -12.86 3.34
CA LYS A 86 -24.31 -13.14 2.08
C LYS A 86 -23.28 -12.06 1.71
N GLU A 87 -23.62 -10.80 1.93
CA GLU A 87 -22.70 -9.68 1.70
C GLU A 87 -21.49 -9.75 2.66
N LEU A 88 -21.73 -10.07 3.93
CA LEU A 88 -20.69 -10.21 4.94
C LEU A 88 -19.73 -11.37 4.63
N ASP A 89 -20.27 -12.50 4.17
CA ASP A 89 -19.47 -13.66 3.73
C ASP A 89 -18.59 -13.31 2.52
N SER A 90 -19.15 -12.59 1.54
CA SER A 90 -18.38 -12.07 0.39
C SER A 90 -17.24 -11.13 0.82
N LYS A 91 -17.51 -10.19 1.74
CA LYS A 91 -16.50 -9.29 2.30
C LYS A 91 -15.42 -10.04 3.08
N THR A 92 -15.81 -11.05 3.85
CA THR A 92 -14.89 -11.89 4.64
C THR A 92 -13.96 -12.69 3.73
N ASN A 93 -14.50 -13.31 2.68
CA ASN A 93 -13.71 -14.03 1.68
C ASN A 93 -12.72 -13.11 0.95
N SER A 94 -13.17 -11.89 0.61
CA SER A 94 -12.32 -10.87 0.00
C SER A 94 -11.19 -10.43 0.92
N LEU A 95 -11.47 -10.25 2.22
CA LEU A 95 -10.49 -9.90 3.23
C LEU A 95 -9.47 -11.03 3.46
N ASN A 96 -9.94 -12.28 3.55
CA ASN A 96 -9.06 -13.46 3.68
C ASN A 96 -8.13 -13.59 2.48
N ALA A 97 -8.63 -13.37 1.25
CA ALA A 97 -7.80 -13.35 0.05
C ALA A 97 -6.77 -12.21 0.07
N TYR A 98 -7.14 -11.03 0.57
CA TYR A 98 -6.22 -9.91 0.74
C TYR A 98 -5.14 -10.21 1.80
N LEU A 99 -5.52 -10.78 2.94
CA LEU A 99 -4.60 -11.16 4.01
C LEU A 99 -3.63 -12.26 3.56
N GLY A 100 -4.09 -13.25 2.79
CA GLY A 100 -3.23 -14.28 2.20
C GLY A 100 -2.18 -13.70 1.24
N LYS A 101 -2.57 -12.74 0.39
CA LYS A 101 -1.63 -11.99 -0.47
C LYS A 101 -0.63 -11.19 0.35
N ARG A 102 -1.09 -10.49 1.40
CA ARG A 102 -0.22 -9.71 2.29
C ARG A 102 0.82 -10.58 2.97
N LYS A 103 0.44 -11.74 3.52
CA LYS A 103 1.36 -12.69 4.16
C LYS A 103 2.45 -13.16 3.19
N THR A 104 2.07 -13.47 1.96
CA THR A 104 3.01 -13.89 0.90
C THR A 104 4.03 -12.80 0.59
N TRP A 105 3.61 -11.53 0.57
CA TRP A 105 4.54 -10.40 0.39
C TRP A 105 5.39 -10.10 1.61
N GLU A 106 4.88 -10.36 2.81
CA GLU A 106 5.64 -10.25 4.05
C GLU A 106 6.79 -11.27 4.07
N ASP A 107 6.54 -12.51 3.66
CA ASP A 107 7.57 -13.54 3.51
C ASP A 107 8.65 -13.11 2.50
N PHE A 108 8.25 -12.57 1.34
CA PHE A 108 9.20 -12.01 0.36
C PHE A 108 10.03 -10.84 0.93
N SER A 109 9.39 -9.93 1.69
CA SER A 109 10.09 -8.81 2.31
C SER A 109 11.12 -9.26 3.34
N ARG A 110 10.84 -10.35 4.06
CA ARG A 110 11.78 -10.97 5.01
C ARG A 110 12.96 -11.59 4.28
N VAL A 111 12.73 -12.26 3.14
CA VAL A 111 13.80 -12.79 2.28
C VAL A 111 14.71 -11.67 1.79
N LEU A 112 14.14 -10.58 1.27
CA LEU A 112 14.92 -9.41 0.85
C LEU A 112 15.76 -8.84 1.99
N LEU A 113 15.16 -8.62 3.16
CA LEU A 113 15.89 -8.10 4.32
C LEU A 113 17.03 -9.05 4.73
N ASN A 114 16.79 -10.35 4.79
CA ASN A 114 17.80 -11.35 5.12
C ASN A 114 18.96 -11.37 4.09
N ILE A 115 18.66 -11.16 2.81
CA ILE A 115 19.69 -11.09 1.76
C ILE A 115 20.59 -9.87 2.00
N PHE A 116 20.03 -8.71 2.31
CA PHE A 116 20.77 -7.45 2.37
C PHE A 116 21.27 -7.05 3.76
N GLN A 117 20.82 -7.69 4.85
CA GLN A 117 21.17 -7.29 6.22
C GLN A 117 22.63 -7.54 6.59
N GLU A 118 23.25 -8.62 6.11
CA GLU A 118 24.55 -9.07 6.67
C GLU A 118 25.74 -9.01 5.70
N LYS A 119 25.56 -8.62 4.42
CA LYS A 119 26.62 -8.74 3.41
C LYS A 119 26.80 -7.53 2.51
N LYS A 120 28.01 -7.40 1.94
CA LYS A 120 28.37 -6.51 0.81
C LYS A 120 27.66 -6.97 -0.48
N ARG A 121 26.33 -6.96 -0.46
CA ARG A 121 25.47 -7.31 -1.59
C ARG A 121 24.90 -6.04 -2.21
N THR A 122 25.00 -5.93 -3.52
CA THR A 122 24.51 -4.76 -4.26
C THR A 122 23.34 -5.19 -5.13
N LEU A 123 22.19 -4.57 -4.95
CA LEU A 123 21.02 -4.82 -5.79
C LEU A 123 21.34 -4.43 -7.24
N SER A 124 21.13 -5.36 -8.16
CA SER A 124 21.31 -5.19 -9.61
C SER A 124 19.98 -4.92 -10.29
N TYR A 125 18.98 -5.72 -9.94
CA TYR A 125 17.67 -5.66 -10.58
C TYR A 125 16.58 -6.04 -9.58
N LEU A 126 15.44 -5.36 -9.68
CA LEU A 126 14.24 -5.68 -8.93
C LEU A 126 13.04 -5.50 -9.85
N SER A 127 12.31 -6.58 -10.08
CA SER A 127 11.00 -6.57 -10.73
C SER A 127 9.96 -7.10 -9.76
N PHE A 128 8.83 -6.41 -9.70
CA PHE A 128 7.72 -6.75 -8.82
C PHE A 128 6.43 -6.74 -9.63
N SER A 129 5.67 -7.84 -9.57
CA SER A 129 4.39 -8.00 -10.23
C SER A 129 3.38 -8.64 -9.28
N LYS A 130 2.11 -8.73 -9.68
CA LYS A 130 1.08 -9.43 -8.89
C LYS A 130 1.31 -10.95 -8.82
N GLU A 131 2.08 -11.50 -9.77
CA GLU A 131 2.29 -12.94 -9.96
C GLU A 131 3.59 -13.42 -9.30
N GLY A 132 4.55 -12.52 -9.11
CA GLY A 132 5.84 -12.83 -8.55
C GLY A 132 6.79 -11.64 -8.51
N ALA A 133 7.98 -11.87 -7.98
CA ALA A 133 9.07 -10.90 -7.96
C ALA A 133 10.37 -11.55 -8.42
N VAL A 134 11.20 -10.77 -9.12
CA VAL A 134 12.54 -11.18 -9.52
C VAL A 134 13.53 -10.21 -8.90
N VAL A 135 14.53 -10.74 -8.21
CA VAL A 135 15.58 -9.97 -7.55
C VAL A 135 16.92 -10.47 -8.06
N GLU A 136 17.73 -9.58 -8.60
CA GLU A 136 19.12 -9.88 -8.93
C GLU A 136 20.05 -9.02 -8.10
N PHE A 137 21.12 -9.61 -7.59
CA PHE A 137 22.11 -8.88 -6.80
C PHE A 137 23.51 -9.45 -6.99
N TYR A 138 24.49 -8.58 -6.81
CA TYR A 138 25.90 -8.94 -6.79
C TYR A 138 26.37 -9.16 -5.36
N GLU A 139 27.26 -10.13 -5.15
CA GLU A 139 27.99 -10.34 -3.90
C GLU A 139 29.49 -10.29 -4.19
N VAL A 140 30.24 -9.56 -3.36
CA VAL A 140 31.70 -9.58 -3.38
C VAL A 140 32.22 -10.18 -2.08
N SER A 141 32.82 -11.37 -2.14
CA SER A 141 33.28 -12.10 -0.96
C SER A 141 34.61 -12.83 -1.18
N LYS A 142 35.39 -13.02 -0.11
CA LYS A 142 36.58 -13.89 -0.11
C LYS A 142 36.24 -15.37 0.11
N GLU A 143 35.04 -15.66 0.64
CA GLU A 143 34.60 -17.01 1.00
C GLU A 143 34.07 -17.79 -0.22
N SER A 144 34.32 -19.10 -0.26
CA SER A 144 33.69 -20.03 -1.21
C SER A 144 32.22 -20.26 -0.82
N GLN A 145 31.37 -20.44 -1.84
CA GLN A 145 29.89 -20.37 -1.90
C GLN A 145 28.98 -20.86 -0.73
N THR A 146 29.46 -21.44 0.36
CA THR A 146 28.69 -22.51 1.02
C THR A 146 28.00 -22.22 2.35
N SER A 147 27.95 -21.00 2.91
CA SER A 147 27.53 -20.85 4.33
C SER A 147 26.46 -19.82 4.69
N LEU A 148 25.92 -19.02 3.77
CA LEU A 148 25.25 -17.77 4.17
C LEU A 148 24.02 -17.39 3.34
N PHE A 149 23.19 -18.38 3.00
CA PHE A 149 21.81 -18.09 2.64
C PHE A 149 20.90 -18.75 3.68
N PRO A 150 20.14 -17.95 4.47
CA PRO A 150 19.15 -18.52 5.37
C PRO A 150 18.11 -19.28 4.56
N GLU A 151 17.44 -20.26 5.20
CA GLU A 151 16.38 -21.07 4.62
C GLU A 151 15.46 -20.22 3.74
N LEU A 152 15.58 -20.40 2.42
CA LEU A 152 14.72 -19.73 1.46
C LEU A 152 13.34 -20.39 1.56
N PRO A 153 12.25 -19.60 1.58
CA PRO A 153 10.91 -20.16 1.56
C PRO A 153 10.71 -21.00 0.29
N GLU A 154 9.89 -22.07 0.36
CA GLU A 154 9.65 -23.02 -0.76
C GLU A 154 9.24 -22.34 -2.09
N LYS A 155 8.68 -21.12 -2.00
CA LYS A 155 8.23 -20.31 -3.14
C LYS A 155 9.34 -19.51 -3.84
N ALA A 156 10.57 -19.55 -3.31
CA ALA A 156 11.71 -18.84 -3.87
C ALA A 156 12.64 -19.81 -4.60
N LYS A 157 12.86 -19.57 -5.90
CA LYS A 157 13.92 -20.23 -6.68
C LYS A 157 15.16 -19.36 -6.67
N PHE A 158 16.30 -19.98 -6.46
CA PHE A 158 17.60 -19.31 -6.39
C PHE A 158 18.52 -19.83 -7.49
N GLU A 159 19.16 -18.93 -8.21
CA GLU A 159 20.08 -19.22 -9.29
C GLU A 159 21.34 -18.35 -9.18
N LEU A 160 22.51 -18.97 -9.36
CA LEU A 160 23.76 -18.25 -9.56
C LEU A 160 23.93 -18.01 -11.06
N GLU A 161 23.82 -16.77 -11.49
CA GLU A 161 23.97 -16.41 -12.90
C GLU A 161 25.43 -16.37 -13.33
N PHE A 162 26.33 -15.97 -12.43
CA PHE A 162 27.73 -15.77 -12.76
C PHE A 162 28.64 -15.75 -11.54
N GLU A 163 29.88 -16.23 -11.71
CA GLU A 163 30.98 -16.08 -10.75
C GLU A 163 32.28 -15.69 -11.48
N GLU A 164 32.89 -14.58 -11.06
CA GLU A 164 34.22 -14.13 -11.46
C GLU A 164 35.20 -14.23 -10.31
N LYS A 165 36.44 -14.63 -10.60
CA LYS A 165 37.56 -14.46 -9.68
C LYS A 165 38.17 -13.07 -9.87
N LEU A 166 38.11 -12.27 -8.82
CA LEU A 166 38.75 -10.97 -8.74
C LEU A 166 40.19 -11.09 -8.17
N PRO A 167 41.03 -10.05 -8.35
CA PRO A 167 42.34 -9.98 -7.69
C PRO A 167 42.24 -10.15 -6.16
N GLU A 168 43.35 -10.54 -5.53
CA GLU A 168 43.45 -10.72 -4.07
C GLU A 168 42.54 -11.81 -3.46
N GLY A 169 42.09 -12.75 -4.29
CA GLY A 169 41.29 -13.90 -3.84
C GLY A 169 39.83 -13.57 -3.55
N TYR A 170 39.31 -12.46 -4.09
CA TYR A 170 37.89 -12.14 -4.04
C TYR A 170 37.12 -12.84 -5.15
N PHE A 171 35.83 -13.05 -4.94
CA PHE A 171 34.87 -13.51 -5.94
C PHE A 171 33.79 -12.45 -6.13
N LEU A 172 33.46 -12.14 -7.39
CA LEU A 172 32.26 -11.42 -7.77
C LEU A 172 31.20 -12.44 -8.20
N ARG A 173 30.05 -12.47 -7.54
CA ARG A 173 28.96 -13.39 -7.88
C ARG A 173 27.72 -12.60 -8.21
N LYS A 174 26.98 -13.03 -9.24
CA LYS A 174 25.65 -12.53 -9.55
C LYS A 174 24.63 -13.60 -9.24
N TYR A 175 23.65 -13.25 -8.43
CA TYR A 175 22.56 -14.12 -8.03
C TYR A 175 21.24 -13.59 -8.55
N LYS A 176 20.32 -14.51 -8.84
CA LYS A 176 18.95 -14.25 -9.22
C LYS A 176 18.01 -15.06 -8.32
N ILE A 177 16.99 -14.39 -7.81
CA ILE A 177 15.93 -14.99 -7.01
C ILE A 177 14.61 -14.70 -7.68
N GLU A 178 13.87 -15.77 -7.97
CA GLU A 178 12.52 -15.70 -8.49
C GLU A 178 11.56 -16.14 -7.38
N TYR A 179 10.64 -15.26 -7.00
CA TYR A 179 9.64 -15.53 -5.98
C TYR A 179 8.26 -15.62 -6.62
N GLU A 180 7.64 -16.79 -6.54
CA GLU A 180 6.30 -17.03 -7.11
C GLU A 180 5.22 -16.81 -6.04
N VAL A 181 4.26 -15.92 -6.32
CA VAL A 181 3.16 -15.60 -5.38
C VAL A 181 1.97 -16.55 -5.57
N ALA A 182 1.84 -17.14 -6.75
CA ALA A 182 0.77 -18.07 -7.11
C ALA A 182 1.34 -19.46 -7.46
N GLY A 183 0.88 -20.49 -6.74
CA GLY A 183 1.02 -21.87 -7.21
C GLY A 183 0.17 -22.03 -8.48
N LYS A 184 0.77 -22.62 -9.52
CA LYS A 184 0.00 -23.20 -10.62
C LYS A 184 -0.83 -24.38 -10.14
#